data_AF-A0A7D5M2Z8-F1
#
_entry.id   AF-A0A7D5M2Z8-F1
#
_cell.length_a   1.000
_cell.length_b   1.000
_cell.length_c   1.000
_cell.angle_alpha   90.00
_cell.angle_beta   90.00
_cell.angle_gamma   90.00
#
_symmetry.space_group_name_H-M   'P 1'
#
loop_
_entity.id
_entity.type
_entity.pdbx_description
1 polymer ?
#
loop_
_entity_poly.entity_id
_entity_poly.type
_entity_poly.pdbx_seq_one_letter_code
_entity_poly.pdbx_strand_id
1 'polypeptide(L)'
;MISFEHRVLSEYRIKIAKIETLAKSILSHKDPKSDESKGASEFLDVLINETDKFYENNSTVLSNNGKRPHARSRLAETKEWNENVEKYYEKNPRRKPRK
;
A
#
# COMPACT_ATOMS: atom_id res chain seq x y z
N MET A 1 -7.19 -2.11 24.94
CA MET A 1 -7.17 -3.03 23.78
C MET A 1 -7.24 -2.18 22.51
N ILE A 2 -6.39 -2.41 21.52
CA ILE A 2 -6.44 -1.68 20.24
C ILE A 2 -7.65 -2.17 19.42
N SER A 3 -8.36 -1.28 18.73
CA SER A 3 -9.49 -1.66 17.86
C SER A 3 -9.01 -2.42 16.61
N PHE A 4 -9.89 -3.25 16.06
CA PHE A 4 -9.60 -4.00 14.83
C PHE A 4 -9.23 -3.06 13.67
N GLU A 5 -9.99 -1.97 13.48
CA GLU A 5 -9.70 -0.98 12.45
C GLU A 5 -8.30 -0.36 12.60
N HIS A 6 -7.91 0.00 13.83
CA HIS A 6 -6.60 0.57 14.07
C HIS A 6 -5.48 -0.44 13.79
N ARG A 7 -5.69 -1.72 14.10
CA ARG A 7 -4.75 -2.80 13.75
C ARG A 7 -4.59 -2.92 12.24
N VAL A 8 -5.69 -2.94 11.49
CA VAL A 8 -5.68 -3.01 10.02
C VAL A 8 -4.93 -1.82 9.41
N LEU A 9 -5.22 -0.60 9.87
CA LEU A 9 -4.57 0.61 9.37
C LEU A 9 -3.07 0.63 9.67
N SER A 10 -2.68 0.21 10.87
CA SER A 10 -1.28 0.13 11.28
C SER A 10 -0.53 -0.92 10.46
N GLU A 11 -1.10 -2.11 10.30
CA GLU A 11 -0.49 -3.19 9.51
C GLU A 11 -0.32 -2.79 8.04
N TYR A 12 -1.34 -2.17 7.45
CA TYR A 12 -1.27 -1.68 6.08
C TYR A 12 -0.14 -0.66 5.88
N ARG A 13 0.02 0.27 6.83
CA ARG A 13 1.10 1.26 6.82
C ARG A 13 2.48 0.59 6.87
N ILE A 14 2.65 -0.44 7.70
CA ILE A 14 3.92 -1.19 7.79
C ILE A 14 4.20 -1.93 6.48
N LYS A 15 3.20 -2.56 5.88
CA LYS A 15 3.33 -3.26 4.60
C LYS A 15 3.78 -2.33 3.47
N ILE A 16 3.16 -1.16 3.34
CA ILE A 16 3.59 -0.12 2.38
C ILE A 16 5.04 0.31 2.64
N ALA A 17 5.38 0.62 3.90
CA ALA A 17 6.73 1.06 4.24
C ALA A 17 7.81 0.03 3.87
N LYS A 18 7.52 -1.27 4.01
CA LYS A 18 8.42 -2.35 3.57
C LYS A 18 8.63 -2.34 2.05
N ILE A 19 7.55 -2.20 1.28
CA ILE A 19 7.63 -2.11 -0.19
C ILE A 19 8.47 -0.91 -0.61
N GLU A 20 8.19 0.28 -0.07
CA GLU A 20 8.92 1.51 -0.39
C GLU A 20 10.41 1.41 -0.02
N THR A 21 10.71 0.85 1.15
CA THR A 21 12.09 0.67 1.63
C THR A 21 12.86 -0.27 0.73
N LEU A 22 12.28 -1.44 0.39
CA LEU A 22 12.94 -2.41 -0.47
C LEU A 22 13.11 -1.88 -1.89
N ALA A 23 12.08 -1.24 -2.45
CA ALA A 23 12.14 -0.61 -3.76
C ALA A 23 13.25 0.44 -3.82
N LYS A 24 13.40 1.28 -2.78
CA LYS A 24 14.47 2.27 -2.70
C LYS A 24 15.84 1.61 -2.59
N SER A 25 15.97 0.57 -1.78
CA SER A 25 17.22 -0.19 -1.62
C SER A 25 17.72 -0.74 -2.97
N ILE A 26 16.84 -1.38 -3.74
CA ILE A 26 17.13 -1.93 -5.07
C ILE A 26 17.59 -0.83 -6.03
N LEU A 27 16.90 0.31 -6.05
CA LEU A 27 17.26 1.44 -6.92
C LEU A 27 18.61 2.08 -6.57
N SER A 28 19.00 2.04 -5.30
CA SER A 28 20.29 2.55 -4.83
C SER A 28 21.41 1.50 -4.81
N HIS A 29 21.14 0.26 -5.25
CA HIS A 29 22.11 -0.81 -5.19
C HIS A 29 23.29 -0.53 -6.15
N LYS A 30 24.53 -0.81 -5.69
CA LYS A 30 25.76 -0.52 -6.44
C LYS A 30 25.84 -1.30 -7.76
N ASP A 31 25.31 -2.52 -7.77
CA ASP A 31 25.20 -3.35 -8.97
C ASP A 31 23.74 -3.82 -9.17
N PRO A 32 22.92 -3.06 -9.89
CA PRO A 32 21.49 -3.36 -10.06
C PRO A 32 21.23 -4.58 -10.94
N LYS A 33 22.26 -5.13 -11.63
CA LYS A 33 22.14 -6.34 -12.45
C LYS A 33 22.65 -7.60 -11.74
N SER A 34 23.16 -7.45 -10.52
CA SER A 34 23.55 -8.57 -9.66
C SER A 34 22.37 -9.50 -9.38
N ASP A 35 22.68 -10.77 -9.09
CA ASP A 35 21.65 -11.74 -8.74
C ASP A 35 20.95 -11.40 -7.40
N GLU A 36 21.65 -10.71 -6.50
CA GLU A 36 21.06 -10.13 -5.30
C GLU A 36 19.97 -9.10 -5.63
N SER A 37 20.25 -8.17 -6.54
CA SER A 37 19.26 -7.16 -6.96
C SER A 37 18.07 -7.78 -7.68
N LYS A 38 18.29 -8.82 -8.48
CA LYS A 38 17.20 -9.59 -9.11
C LYS A 38 16.34 -10.29 -8.08
N GLY A 39 16.94 -11.04 -7.14
CA GLY A 39 16.22 -11.72 -6.07
C GLY A 39 15.44 -10.76 -5.16
N ALA A 40 16.01 -9.59 -4.86
CA ALA A 40 15.32 -8.53 -4.14
C ALA A 40 14.11 -7.98 -4.92
N SER A 41 14.24 -7.84 -6.25
CA SER A 41 13.13 -7.42 -7.11
C SER A 41 12.02 -8.47 -7.18
N GLU A 42 12.36 -9.75 -7.24
CA GLU A 42 11.39 -10.86 -7.17
C GLU A 42 10.67 -10.89 -5.82
N PHE A 43 11.42 -10.69 -4.72
CA PHE A 43 10.83 -10.60 -3.39
C PHE A 43 9.93 -9.37 -3.23
N LEU A 44 10.27 -8.25 -3.86
CA LEU A 44 9.40 -7.06 -3.89
C LEU A 44 8.04 -7.37 -4.51
N ASP A 45 7.99 -8.15 -5.59
CA ASP A 45 6.75 -8.59 -6.21
C ASP A 45 5.90 -9.46 -5.27
N VAL A 46 6.54 -10.33 -4.48
CA VAL A 46 5.85 -11.12 -3.44
C VAL A 46 5.22 -10.20 -2.39
N LEU A 47 5.96 -9.20 -1.90
CA LEU A 47 5.46 -8.24 -0.91
C LEU A 47 4.28 -7.40 -1.45
N ILE A 48 4.34 -7.01 -2.73
CA ILE A 48 3.25 -6.30 -3.40
C ILE A 48 2.01 -7.20 -3.44
N ASN A 49 2.15 -8.45 -3.90
CA ASN A 49 1.03 -9.40 -3.97
C ASN A 49 0.40 -9.68 -2.60
N GLU A 50 1.21 -9.83 -1.54
CA GLU A 50 0.70 -9.97 -0.17
C GLU A 50 -0.03 -8.73 0.32
N THR A 51 0.46 -7.54 -0.04
CA THR A 51 -0.16 -6.27 0.34
C THR A 51 -1.46 -6.03 -0.42
N ASP A 52 -1.53 -6.48 -1.67
CA ASP A 52 -2.74 -6.45 -2.49
C ASP A 52 -3.82 -7.36 -1.89
N LYS A 53 -3.49 -8.61 -1.57
CA LYS A 53 -4.42 -9.52 -0.86
C LYS A 53 -4.87 -8.94 0.48
N PHE A 54 -3.95 -8.35 1.24
CA PHE A 54 -4.29 -7.70 2.50
C PHE A 54 -5.25 -6.53 2.29
N TYR A 55 -5.02 -5.71 1.25
CA TYR A 55 -5.89 -4.60 0.91
C TYR A 55 -7.29 -5.08 0.54
N GLU A 56 -7.40 -6.07 -0.35
CA GLU A 56 -8.67 -6.64 -0.81
C GLU A 56 -9.50 -7.17 0.36
N ASN A 57 -8.88 -7.99 1.23
CA ASN A 57 -9.52 -8.57 2.41
C ASN A 57 -9.99 -7.53 3.44
N ASN A 58 -9.43 -6.32 3.43
CA ASN A 58 -9.74 -5.25 4.38
C ASN A 58 -10.20 -3.96 3.69
N SER A 59 -10.65 -4.08 2.43
CA SER A 59 -10.84 -2.95 1.53
C SER A 59 -11.88 -1.97 2.06
N THR A 60 -12.92 -2.45 2.74
CA THR A 60 -13.93 -1.62 3.41
C THR A 60 -13.29 -0.72 4.47
N VAL A 61 -12.48 -1.27 5.38
CA VAL A 61 -11.83 -0.49 6.46
C VAL A 61 -10.83 0.51 5.87
N LEU A 62 -10.05 0.08 4.87
CA LEU A 62 -8.99 0.88 4.27
C LEU A 62 -9.55 2.04 3.43
N SER A 63 -10.48 1.75 2.51
CA SER A 63 -11.08 2.76 1.64
C SER A 63 -11.90 3.79 2.42
N ASN A 64 -12.66 3.37 3.44
CA ASN A 64 -13.37 4.27 4.34
C ASN A 64 -12.45 5.20 5.15
N ASN A 65 -11.16 4.87 5.25
CA ASN A 65 -10.14 5.68 5.91
C ASN A 65 -9.21 6.40 4.92
N GLY A 66 -9.64 6.53 3.66
CA GLY A 66 -8.93 7.26 2.63
C GLY A 66 -7.66 6.56 2.12
N LYS A 67 -7.48 5.28 2.44
CA LYS A 67 -6.36 4.48 1.91
C LYS A 67 -6.73 3.95 0.54
N ARG A 68 -5.74 3.91 -0.34
CA ARG A 68 -5.81 3.34 -1.69
C ARG A 68 -4.79 2.21 -1.80
N PRO A 69 -4.94 1.28 -2.77
CA PRO A 69 -3.90 0.33 -3.09
C PRO A 69 -2.55 1.01 -3.31
N HIS A 70 -1.47 0.29 -3.06
CA HIS A 70 -0.13 0.83 -3.29
C HIS A 70 0.07 1.21 -4.77
N ALA A 71 0.89 2.20 -5.09
CA ALA A 71 1.06 2.65 -6.49
C ALA A 71 1.63 1.57 -7.44
N ARG A 72 2.31 0.56 -6.88
CA ARG A 72 2.80 -0.62 -7.61
C ARG A 72 1.85 -1.82 -7.55
N SER A 73 0.68 -1.66 -6.95
CA SER A 73 -0.37 -2.67 -6.87
C SER A 73 -0.85 -3.06 -8.27
N ARG A 74 -1.26 -4.32 -8.43
CA ARG A 74 -1.90 -4.82 -9.66
C ARG A 74 -3.42 -4.86 -9.55
N LEU A 75 -3.98 -4.40 -8.44
CA LEU A 75 -5.43 -4.38 -8.22
C LEU A 75 -6.11 -3.36 -9.14
N ALA A 76 -7.21 -3.78 -9.75
CA ALA A 76 -8.12 -2.85 -10.40
C ALA A 76 -8.85 -2.03 -9.32
N GLU A 77 -8.70 -0.70 -9.34
CA GLU A 77 -9.46 0.15 -8.44
C GLU A 77 -10.95 0.06 -8.76
N THR A 78 -11.76 -0.38 -7.80
CA THR A 78 -13.21 -0.44 -7.97
C THR A 78 -13.82 0.95 -7.74
N LYS A 79 -14.99 1.17 -8.36
CA LYS A 79 -15.76 2.41 -8.16
C LYS A 79 -16.10 2.63 -6.68
N GLU A 80 -16.46 1.57 -5.96
CA GLU A 80 -16.80 1.63 -4.54
C GLU A 80 -15.63 2.12 -3.67
N TRP A 81 -14.42 1.58 -3.90
CA TRP A 81 -13.25 2.01 -3.13
C TRP A 81 -12.95 3.50 -3.35
N ASN A 82 -13.05 3.95 -4.60
CA ASN A 82 -12.83 5.34 -4.95
C ASN A 82 -13.87 6.27 -4.31
N GLU A 83 -15.15 5.90 -4.34
CA GLU A 83 -16.21 6.65 -3.66
C GLU A 83 -15.99 6.73 -2.14
N ASN A 84 -15.59 5.64 -1.49
CA ASN A 84 -15.32 5.63 -0.05
C ASN A 84 -14.15 6.55 0.31
N VAL A 85 -13.09 6.53 -0.51
CA VAL A 85 -11.93 7.40 -0.33
C VAL A 85 -12.28 8.87 -0.55
N GLU A 86 -13.12 9.17 -1.54
CA GLU A 86 -13.60 10.53 -1.79
C GLU A 86 -14.44 11.05 -0.63
N LYS A 87 -15.43 10.27 -0.16
CA LYS A 87 -16.23 10.58 1.04
C LYS A 87 -15.36 10.83 2.27
N TYR A 88 -14.28 10.07 2.43
CA TYR A 88 -13.33 10.29 3.53
C TYR A 88 -12.66 11.67 3.44
N TYR A 89 -12.20 12.07 2.25
CA TYR A 89 -11.54 13.36 2.05
C TYR A 89 -12.50 14.55 2.03
N GLU A 90 -13.75 14.37 1.63
CA GLU A 90 -14.81 15.37 1.81
C GLU A 90 -15.02 15.69 3.29
N LYS A 91 -15.07 14.66 4.14
CA LYS A 91 -15.17 14.81 5.60
C LYS A 91 -13.87 15.31 6.23
N ASN A 92 -12.72 15.05 5.61
CA ASN A 92 -11.39 15.40 6.11
C ASN A 92 -10.56 16.19 5.08
N PRO A 93 -10.96 17.42 4.69
CA PRO A 93 -10.31 18.14 3.59
C PRO A 93 -8.81 18.38 3.81
N ARG A 94 -8.39 18.58 5.06
CA ARG A 94 -6.98 18.80 5.44
C ARG A 94 -6.09 17.58 5.22
N ARG A 95 -6.66 16.37 5.14
CA ARG A 95 -5.92 15.11 4.95
C ARG A 95 -5.76 14.73 3.49
N LYS A 96 -6.41 15.44 2.56
CA LYS A 96 -6.31 15.18 1.13
C LYS A 96 -4.87 15.42 0.66
N PRO A 97 -4.22 14.45 -0.02
CA PRO A 97 -2.92 14.67 -0.63
C PRO A 97 -2.99 15.89 -1.55
N ARG A 98 -2.03 16.83 -1.38
CA ARG A 98 -1.88 17.96 -2.30
C ARG A 98 -1.14 17.43 -3.54
N LYS A 99 -1.68 17.76 -4.72
CA LYS A 99 -1.03 17.45 -6.01
C LYS A 99 0.25 18.25 -6.17
#